data_AF-A0A1D8QZ23-F1
#
_entry.id   AF-A0A1D8QZ23-F1
#
_cell.length_a   1.000
_cell.length_b   1.000
_cell.length_c   1.000
_cell.angle_alpha   90.00
_cell.angle_beta   90.00
_cell.angle_gamma   90.00
#
_symmetry.space_group_name_H-M   'P 1'
#
loop_
_entity.id
_entity.type
_entity.pdbx_description
1 polymer ?
#
loop_
_entity_poly.entity_id
_entity_poly.type
_entity_poly.pdbx_seq_one_letter_code
_entity_poly.pdbx_strand_id
1 'polypeptide(L)'
;MSSHPLAFLRLPNSLLMALDSRAYHFWFQPVHYLARIVHILTMAAFFGLEFLFILAVIQNLDRQTVVRISRFMVKPLHISYALAMISGFALFFYDPVHIGNRAYLSPKLIALAVAGVLAWFGHKSIYWPVMAGRDNELPKWTKAFCVASCVVWAAVIVFSCLNSEGVPKVYLRHYF
;
A
#
# COMPACT_ATOMS: atom_id res chain seq x y z
N MET A 1 17.71 25.06 -13.02
CA MET A 1 17.03 24.42 -11.86
C MET A 1 16.45 23.11 -12.34
N SER A 2 17.12 21.98 -12.08
CA SER A 2 16.64 20.66 -12.49
C SER A 2 15.45 20.26 -11.63
N SER A 3 14.25 20.56 -12.13
CA SER A 3 13.00 20.10 -11.56
C SER A 3 12.97 18.58 -11.61
N HIS A 4 12.96 17.94 -10.44
CA HIS A 4 12.68 16.52 -10.30
C HIS A 4 11.50 16.13 -11.22
N PRO A 5 11.56 15.04 -12.00
CA PRO A 5 10.57 14.76 -13.04
C PRO A 5 9.14 14.66 -12.49
N LEU A 6 8.99 14.27 -11.22
CA LEU A 6 7.71 14.19 -10.50
C LEU A 6 7.38 15.44 -9.68
N ALA A 7 8.09 16.55 -9.85
CA ALA A 7 7.88 17.77 -9.08
C ALA A 7 6.49 18.38 -9.30
N PHE A 8 5.92 18.21 -10.51
CA PHE A 8 4.57 18.68 -10.84
C PHE A 8 3.47 17.96 -10.06
N LEU A 9 3.74 16.77 -9.50
CA LEU A 9 2.77 16.00 -8.72
C LEU A 9 2.77 16.38 -7.23
N ARG A 10 3.64 17.26 -6.75
CA ARG A 10 3.72 17.59 -5.32
C ARG A 10 2.39 18.16 -4.81
N LEU A 11 2.03 17.79 -3.59
CA LEU A 11 0.87 18.37 -2.93
C LEU A 11 1.11 19.87 -2.68
N PRO A 12 0.07 20.73 -2.81
CA PRO A 12 0.19 22.14 -2.52
C PRO A 12 0.66 22.38 -1.08
N ASN A 13 1.67 23.22 -0.90
CA ASN A 13 2.20 23.53 0.44
C ASN A 13 1.13 24.11 1.38
N SER A 14 0.20 24.91 0.85
CA SER A 14 -0.93 25.45 1.63
C SER A 14 -1.81 24.37 2.24
N LEU A 15 -2.05 23.27 1.50
CA LEU A 15 -2.79 22.12 1.99
C LEU A 15 -1.99 21.40 3.09
N LEU A 16 -0.69 21.16 2.89
CA LEU A 16 0.16 20.49 3.87
C LEU A 16 0.27 21.27 5.17
N MET A 17 0.37 22.59 5.10
CA MET A 17 0.37 23.48 6.26
C MET A 17 -0.98 23.48 7.00
N ALA A 18 -2.10 23.38 6.28
CA ALA A 18 -3.42 23.29 6.90
C ALA A 18 -3.65 21.94 7.62
N LEU A 19 -2.98 20.88 7.17
CA LEU A 19 -3.03 19.55 7.80
C LEU A 19 -2.05 19.40 8.97
N ASP A 20 -1.09 20.32 9.11
CA ASP A 20 -0.10 20.29 10.18
C ASP A 20 -0.72 20.73 11.52
N SER A 21 -0.54 19.91 12.55
CA SER A 21 -1.05 20.17 13.89
C SER A 21 0.06 19.99 14.91
N ARG A 22 0.53 21.11 15.48
CA ARG A 22 1.55 21.09 16.53
C ARG A 22 1.10 20.28 17.76
N ALA A 23 -0.18 20.36 18.13
CA ALA A 23 -0.72 19.61 19.26
C ALA A 23 -0.62 18.09 19.03
N TYR A 24 -0.94 17.64 17.82
CA TYR A 24 -0.79 16.24 17.44
C TYR A 24 0.68 15.81 17.43
N HIS A 25 1.57 16.65 16.89
CA HIS A 25 3.01 16.38 16.85
C HIS A 25 3.58 16.09 18.24
N PHE A 26 3.35 16.98 19.22
CA PHE A 26 3.85 16.79 20.59
C PHE A 26 3.24 15.59 21.29
N TRP A 27 1.94 15.34 21.10
CA TRP A 27 1.27 14.19 21.71
C TRP A 27 1.76 12.85 21.13
N PHE A 28 2.05 12.82 19.82
CA PHE A 28 2.44 11.60 19.12
C PHE A 28 3.95 11.32 19.20
N GLN A 29 4.79 12.33 19.45
CA GLN A 29 6.23 12.21 19.60
C GLN A 29 6.72 11.04 20.49
N PRO A 30 6.18 10.80 21.71
CA PRO A 30 6.64 9.69 22.56
C PRO A 30 6.31 8.30 21.98
N VAL A 31 5.25 8.18 21.18
CA VAL A 31 4.77 6.91 20.62
C VAL A 31 5.11 6.73 19.14
N HIS A 32 5.70 7.75 18.50
CA HIS A 32 5.97 7.77 17.06
C HIS A 32 6.78 6.54 16.58
N TYR A 33 7.81 6.14 17.34
CA TYR A 33 8.61 4.96 16.99
C TYR A 33 7.82 3.66 17.10
N LEU A 34 6.96 3.52 18.13
CA LEU A 34 6.08 2.37 18.28
C LEU A 34 5.08 2.29 17.14
N ALA A 35 4.46 3.41 16.78
CA ALA A 35 3.55 3.49 15.64
C ALA A 35 4.24 3.12 14.32
N ARG A 36 5.51 3.53 14.14
CA ARG A 36 6.32 3.15 12.98
C ARG A 36 6.60 1.64 12.93
N ILE A 37 6.95 1.03 14.06
CA ILE A 37 7.15 -0.42 14.15
C ILE A 37 5.86 -1.16 13.81
N VAL A 38 4.74 -0.75 14.41
CA VAL A 38 3.40 -1.32 14.12
C VAL A 38 3.06 -1.17 12.64
N HIS A 39 3.33 -0.02 12.03
CA HIS A 39 3.09 0.20 10.61
C HIS A 39 3.91 -0.77 9.74
N ILE A 40 5.20 -0.93 10.02
CA ILE A 40 6.07 -1.84 9.27
C ILE A 40 5.59 -3.28 9.40
N LEU A 41 5.29 -3.74 10.63
CA LEU A 41 4.84 -5.11 10.88
C LEU A 41 3.49 -5.40 10.21
N THR A 42 2.55 -4.46 10.28
CA THR A 42 1.22 -4.61 9.68
C THR A 42 1.26 -4.55 8.16
N MET A 43 2.09 -3.69 7.57
CA MET A 43 2.37 -3.68 6.13
C MET A 43 3.02 -4.99 5.66
N ALA A 44 4.00 -5.52 6.40
CA ALA A 44 4.64 -6.78 6.08
C ALA A 44 3.66 -7.96 6.16
N ALA A 45 2.81 -8.00 7.20
CA ALA A 45 1.76 -9.01 7.33
C ALA A 45 0.75 -8.93 6.18
N PHE A 46 0.26 -7.72 5.87
CA PHE A 46 -0.69 -7.50 4.79
C PHE A 46 -0.13 -7.95 3.43
N PHE A 47 1.05 -7.44 3.05
CA PHE A 47 1.67 -7.76 1.77
C PHE A 47 2.10 -9.23 1.70
N GLY A 48 2.58 -9.82 2.81
CA GLY A 48 2.92 -11.23 2.89
C GLY A 48 1.71 -12.15 2.68
N LEU A 49 0.56 -11.83 3.27
CA LEU A 49 -0.68 -12.56 3.04
C LEU A 49 -1.16 -12.43 1.59
N GLU A 50 -1.11 -11.23 1.01
CA GLU A 50 -1.46 -11.05 -0.40
C GLU A 50 -0.53 -11.85 -1.31
N PHE A 51 0.77 -11.83 -1.06
CA PHE A 51 1.77 -12.57 -1.83
C PHE A 51 1.56 -14.08 -1.75
N LEU A 52 1.29 -14.64 -0.55
CA LEU A 52 0.96 -16.05 -0.38
C LEU A 52 -0.31 -16.44 -1.15
N PHE A 53 -1.31 -15.58 -1.18
CA PHE A 53 -2.53 -15.81 -1.95
C PHE A 53 -2.24 -15.87 -3.46
N ILE A 54 -1.40 -14.95 -3.96
CA ILE A 54 -0.97 -14.94 -5.36
C ILE A 54 -0.20 -16.21 -5.72
N LEU A 55 0.71 -16.67 -4.85
CA LEU A 55 1.44 -17.92 -5.06
C LEU A 55 0.49 -19.11 -5.17
N ALA A 56 -0.51 -19.21 -4.29
CA ALA A 56 -1.53 -20.27 -4.36
C ALA A 56 -2.28 -20.27 -5.70
N VAL A 57 -2.60 -19.08 -6.23
CA VAL A 57 -3.27 -18.92 -7.53
C VAL A 57 -2.34 -19.24 -8.72
N ILE A 58 -1.06 -18.85 -8.65
CA ILE A 58 -0.07 -19.12 -9.70
C ILE A 58 0.30 -20.59 -9.78
N GLN A 59 0.42 -21.27 -8.63
CA GLN A 59 0.76 -22.70 -8.55
C GLN A 59 -0.38 -23.63 -9.02
N ASN A 60 -1.52 -23.09 -9.46
CA ASN A 60 -2.68 -23.88 -9.88
C ASN A 60 -3.15 -24.87 -8.81
N LEU A 61 -3.10 -24.48 -7.53
CA LEU A 61 -3.69 -25.30 -6.48
C LEU A 61 -5.18 -25.53 -6.78
N ASP A 62 -5.69 -26.66 -6.31
CA ASP A 62 -7.09 -27.00 -6.50
C ASP A 62 -8.01 -25.93 -5.88
N ARG A 63 -9.18 -25.74 -6.48
CA ARG A 63 -10.14 -24.72 -6.06
C ARG A 63 -10.50 -24.85 -4.58
N GLN A 64 -10.65 -26.07 -4.06
CA GLN A 64 -11.04 -26.27 -2.66
C GLN A 64 -9.96 -25.78 -1.71
N THR A 65 -8.69 -26.06 -2.03
CA THR A 65 -7.54 -25.53 -1.29
C THR A 65 -7.47 -24.01 -1.37
N VAL A 66 -7.60 -23.40 -2.55
CA VAL A 66 -7.59 -21.93 -2.72
C VAL A 66 -8.73 -21.27 -1.93
N VAL A 67 -9.92 -21.87 -1.91
CA VAL A 67 -11.08 -21.40 -1.13
C VAL A 67 -10.80 -21.50 0.37
N ARG A 68 -10.23 -22.61 0.85
CA ARG A 68 -9.92 -22.82 2.26
C ARG A 68 -8.85 -21.83 2.74
N ILE A 69 -7.79 -21.67 1.95
CA ILE A 69 -6.72 -20.69 2.20
C ILE A 69 -7.30 -19.27 2.22
N SER A 70 -8.10 -18.90 1.22
CA SER A 70 -8.78 -17.60 1.17
C SER A 70 -9.56 -17.33 2.44
N ARG A 71 -10.43 -18.26 2.87
CA ARG A 71 -11.27 -18.09 4.06
C ARG A 71 -10.44 -17.89 5.33
N PHE A 72 -9.34 -18.64 5.46
CA PHE A 72 -8.43 -18.50 6.57
C PHE A 72 -7.71 -17.14 6.57
N MET A 73 -7.30 -16.66 5.40
CA MET A 73 -6.48 -15.44 5.25
C MET A 73 -7.28 -14.14 5.20
N VAL A 74 -8.57 -14.16 4.83
CA VAL A 74 -9.38 -12.94 4.67
C VAL A 74 -9.40 -12.08 5.93
N LYS A 75 -9.68 -12.67 7.09
CA LYS A 75 -9.77 -11.91 8.35
C LYS A 75 -8.42 -11.28 8.74
N PRO A 76 -7.30 -12.00 8.83
CA PRO A 76 -6.02 -11.38 9.15
C PRO A 76 -5.56 -10.39 8.07
N LEU A 77 -5.90 -10.60 6.80
CA LEU A 77 -5.61 -9.65 5.71
C LEU A 77 -6.35 -8.32 5.90
N HIS A 78 -7.64 -8.34 6.23
CA HIS A 78 -8.40 -7.10 6.50
C HIS A 78 -7.91 -6.38 7.76
N ILE A 79 -7.58 -7.13 8.82
CA ILE A 79 -7.06 -6.55 10.07
C ILE A 79 -5.71 -5.88 9.82
N SER A 80 -4.78 -6.59 9.17
CA SER A 80 -3.45 -6.05 8.85
C SER A 80 -3.54 -4.84 7.92
N TYR A 81 -4.40 -4.88 6.90
CA TYR A 81 -4.68 -3.72 6.03
C TYR A 81 -5.21 -2.52 6.83
N ALA A 82 -6.24 -2.73 7.67
CA ALA A 82 -6.83 -1.65 8.46
C ALA A 82 -5.81 -1.01 9.41
N LEU A 83 -5.03 -1.82 10.12
CA LEU A 83 -3.98 -1.33 11.01
C LEU A 83 -2.87 -0.61 10.25
N ALA A 84 -2.47 -1.11 9.08
CA ALA A 84 -1.49 -0.48 8.22
C ALA A 84 -1.98 0.90 7.72
N MET A 85 -3.25 1.00 7.33
CA MET A 85 -3.87 2.27 6.94
C MET A 85 -3.93 3.27 8.09
N ILE A 86 -4.45 2.86 9.25
CA ILE A 86 -4.57 3.72 10.44
C ILE A 86 -3.19 4.24 10.87
N SER A 87 -2.21 3.33 10.98
CA SER A 87 -0.85 3.70 11.36
C SER A 87 -0.15 4.55 10.29
N GLY A 88 -0.40 4.29 9.00
CA GLY A 88 0.12 5.09 7.90
C GLY A 88 -0.42 6.51 7.89
N PHE A 89 -1.72 6.69 8.15
CA PHE A 89 -2.33 8.00 8.33
C PHE A 89 -1.76 8.73 9.54
N ALA A 90 -1.67 8.06 10.69
CA ALA A 90 -1.09 8.64 11.90
C ALA A 90 0.35 9.14 11.67
N LEU A 91 1.18 8.34 11.00
CA LEU A 91 2.55 8.71 10.66
C LEU A 91 2.63 9.85 9.64
N PHE A 92 1.68 9.94 8.71
CA PHE A 92 1.60 11.07 7.78
C PHE A 92 1.26 12.37 8.49
N PHE A 93 0.26 12.36 9.38
CA PHE A 93 -0.15 13.55 10.15
C PHE A 93 0.86 13.99 11.21
N TYR A 94 1.82 13.14 11.56
CA TYR A 94 2.90 13.52 12.47
C TYR A 94 3.79 14.63 11.87
N ASP A 95 4.08 14.57 10.56
CA ASP A 95 4.85 15.61 9.85
C ASP A 95 4.43 15.66 8.37
N PRO A 96 3.24 16.22 8.08
CA PRO A 96 2.68 16.21 6.73
C PRO A 96 3.46 17.10 5.78
N VAL A 97 4.11 18.16 6.28
CA VAL A 97 4.91 19.09 5.47
C VAL A 97 6.20 18.40 5.00
N HIS A 98 6.93 17.74 5.90
CA HIS A 98 8.16 17.05 5.53
C HIS A 98 7.92 15.85 4.62
N ILE A 99 6.87 15.07 4.91
CA ILE A 99 6.52 13.86 4.15
C ILE A 99 5.85 14.22 2.83
N GLY A 100 5.02 15.26 2.80
CA GLY A 100 4.20 15.65 1.65
C GLY A 100 4.89 16.54 0.62
N ASN A 101 5.93 17.27 1.00
CA ASN A 101 6.70 18.08 0.05
C ASN A 101 7.66 17.23 -0.81
N ARG A 102 7.81 15.93 -0.49
CA ARG A 102 8.58 14.98 -1.28
C ARG A 102 7.77 14.54 -2.50
N ALA A 103 8.43 14.46 -3.66
CA ALA A 103 7.80 14.14 -4.94
C ALA A 103 7.26 12.70 -5.06
N TYR A 104 7.57 11.82 -4.10
CA TYR A 104 7.21 10.41 -4.10
C TYR A 104 5.89 10.11 -3.38
N LEU A 105 5.35 11.05 -2.59
CA LEU A 105 4.08 10.85 -1.91
C LEU A 105 2.91 10.74 -2.90
N SER A 106 2.84 11.62 -3.90
CA SER A 106 1.71 11.63 -4.82
C SER A 106 1.64 10.40 -5.71
N PRO A 107 2.75 9.89 -6.31
CA PRO A 107 2.77 8.57 -6.94
C PRO A 107 2.34 7.44 -5.99
N LYS A 108 2.74 7.48 -4.72
CA LYS A 108 2.28 6.51 -3.70
C LYS A 108 0.76 6.59 -3.52
N LEU A 109 0.18 7.79 -3.40
CA LEU A 109 -1.26 7.99 -3.24
C LEU A 109 -2.04 7.53 -4.48
N ILE A 110 -1.52 7.78 -5.67
CA ILE A 110 -2.11 7.28 -6.93
C ILE A 110 -2.07 5.75 -6.95
N ALA A 111 -0.92 5.15 -6.66
CA ALA A 111 -0.78 3.70 -6.60
C ALA A 111 -1.70 3.08 -5.54
N LEU A 112 -1.87 3.74 -4.39
CA LEU A 112 -2.78 3.31 -3.33
C LEU A 112 -4.25 3.41 -3.77
N ALA A 113 -4.63 4.47 -4.50
CA ALA A 113 -5.98 4.60 -5.05
C ALA A 113 -6.25 3.50 -6.10
N VAL A 114 -5.29 3.23 -6.98
CA VAL A 114 -5.36 2.12 -7.95
C VAL A 114 -5.48 0.78 -7.22
N ALA A 115 -4.70 0.55 -6.16
CA ALA A 115 -4.78 -0.65 -5.34
C ALA A 115 -6.17 -0.82 -4.72
N GLY A 116 -6.77 0.27 -4.21
CA GLY A 116 -8.13 0.25 -3.67
C GLY A 116 -9.19 -0.11 -4.72
N VAL A 117 -9.07 0.44 -5.93
CA VAL A 117 -9.96 0.11 -7.06
C VAL A 117 -9.80 -1.36 -7.47
N LEU A 118 -8.57 -1.85 -7.57
CA LEU A 118 -8.30 -3.26 -7.84
C LEU A 118 -8.87 -4.14 -6.73
N ALA A 119 -8.64 -3.83 -5.46
CA ALA A 119 -9.17 -4.59 -4.32
C ALA A 119 -10.70 -4.67 -4.36
N TRP A 120 -11.39 -3.56 -4.63
CA TRP A 120 -12.85 -3.54 -4.80
C TRP A 120 -13.29 -4.45 -5.94
N PHE A 121 -12.65 -4.33 -7.11
CA PHE A 121 -12.97 -5.15 -8.28
C PHE A 121 -12.72 -6.64 -8.02
N GLY A 122 -11.59 -6.99 -7.40
CA GLY A 122 -11.27 -8.36 -7.02
C GLY A 122 -12.26 -8.93 -6.01
N HIS A 123 -12.68 -8.12 -5.04
CA HIS A 123 -13.67 -8.53 -4.05
C HIS A 123 -15.03 -8.84 -4.70
N LYS A 124 -15.50 -7.96 -5.60
CA LYS A 124 -16.79 -8.08 -6.28
C LYS A 124 -16.79 -9.18 -7.34
N SER A 125 -15.74 -9.26 -8.15
CA SER A 125 -15.69 -10.08 -9.37
C SER A 125 -15.07 -11.45 -9.17
N ILE A 126 -14.23 -11.65 -8.15
CA ILE A 126 -13.53 -12.93 -7.90
C ILE A 126 -13.94 -13.51 -6.54
N TYR A 127 -13.75 -12.76 -5.45
CA TYR A 127 -13.94 -13.30 -4.11
C TYR A 127 -15.40 -13.68 -3.83
N TRP A 128 -16.34 -12.76 -4.06
CA TRP A 128 -17.76 -12.99 -3.75
C TRP A 128 -18.37 -14.16 -4.55
N PRO A 129 -18.20 -14.26 -5.89
CA PRO A 129 -18.74 -15.39 -6.66
C PRO A 129 -18.18 -16.75 -6.23
N VAL A 130 -16.88 -16.81 -5.92
CA VAL A 130 -16.20 -18.02 -5.45
C VAL A 130 -16.70 -18.45 -4.07
N MET A 131 -16.90 -17.50 -3.15
CA MET A 131 -17.45 -17.77 -1.82
C MET A 131 -18.92 -18.16 -1.84
N ALA A 132 -19.71 -17.56 -2.75
CA ALA A 132 -21.12 -17.85 -2.94
C ALA A 132 -21.37 -19.19 -3.67
N GLY A 133 -20.31 -19.88 -4.12
CA GLY A 133 -20.41 -21.14 -4.84
C GLY A 133 -21.06 -21.03 -6.21
N ARG A 134 -21.11 -19.81 -6.79
CA ARG A 134 -21.80 -19.57 -8.07
C ARG A 134 -20.99 -20.04 -9.28
N ASP A 135 -19.67 -19.98 -9.18
CA ASP A 135 -18.77 -20.35 -10.28
C ASP A 135 -17.99 -21.62 -9.96
N ASN A 136 -18.09 -22.62 -10.84
CA ASN A 136 -17.33 -23.87 -10.75
C ASN A 136 -15.85 -23.67 -11.13
N GLU A 137 -15.53 -22.67 -11.95
CA GLU A 137 -14.17 -22.40 -12.43
C GLU A 137 -13.76 -20.95 -12.13
N LEU A 138 -12.49 -20.76 -11.75
CA LEU A 138 -11.92 -19.42 -11.60
C LEU A 138 -11.74 -18.78 -13.00
N PRO A 139 -12.09 -17.49 -13.19
CA PRO A 139 -11.86 -16.82 -14.46
C PRO A 139 -10.38 -16.89 -14.88
N LYS A 140 -10.10 -17.14 -16.16
CA LYS A 140 -8.72 -17.28 -16.69
C LYS A 140 -7.85 -16.03 -16.46
N TRP A 141 -8.48 -14.86 -16.33
CA TRP A 141 -7.80 -13.58 -16.07
C TRP A 141 -7.44 -13.36 -14.59
N THR A 142 -7.91 -14.22 -13.66
CA THR A 142 -7.66 -14.10 -12.21
C THR A 142 -6.16 -14.03 -11.89
N LYS A 143 -5.33 -14.83 -12.57
CA LYS A 143 -3.87 -14.82 -12.39
C LYS A 143 -3.26 -13.47 -12.76
N ALA A 144 -3.60 -12.94 -13.93
CA ALA A 144 -3.11 -11.66 -14.40
C ALA A 144 -3.52 -10.53 -13.44
N PHE A 145 -4.76 -10.57 -12.94
CA PHE A 145 -5.26 -9.63 -11.95
C PHE A 145 -4.50 -9.72 -10.61
N CYS A 146 -4.28 -10.92 -10.08
CA CYS A 146 -3.51 -11.14 -8.86
C CYS A 146 -2.08 -10.60 -8.98
N VAL A 147 -1.41 -10.87 -10.10
CA VAL A 147 -0.06 -10.34 -10.38
C VAL A 147 -0.09 -8.81 -10.49
N ALA A 148 -1.07 -8.23 -11.18
CA ALA A 148 -1.21 -6.79 -11.30
C ALA A 148 -1.42 -6.11 -9.93
N SER A 149 -2.29 -6.66 -9.08
CA SER A 149 -2.49 -6.19 -7.69
C SER A 149 -1.17 -6.20 -6.91
N CYS A 150 -0.41 -7.29 -7.01
CA CYS A 150 0.90 -7.42 -6.37
C CYS A 150 1.87 -6.33 -6.80
N VAL A 151 1.94 -6.06 -8.11
CA VAL A 151 2.84 -5.05 -8.69
C VAL A 151 2.46 -3.65 -8.21
N VAL A 152 1.16 -3.35 -8.14
CA VAL A 152 0.68 -2.07 -7.63
C VAL A 152 1.04 -1.90 -6.16
N TRP A 153 0.85 -2.92 -5.32
CA TRP A 153 1.25 -2.86 -3.91
C TRP A 153 2.76 -2.78 -3.70
N ALA A 154 3.54 -3.49 -4.52
CA ALA A 154 4.99 -3.33 -4.54
C ALA A 154 5.38 -1.88 -4.88
N ALA A 155 4.71 -1.25 -5.85
CA ALA A 155 4.93 0.17 -6.16
C ALA A 155 4.58 1.09 -4.98
N VAL A 156 3.48 0.84 -4.25
CA VAL A 156 3.13 1.57 -3.02
C VAL A 156 4.27 1.50 -1.99
N ILE A 157 4.83 0.30 -1.78
CA ILE A 157 5.94 0.07 -0.84
C ILE A 157 7.21 0.78 -1.32
N VAL A 158 7.58 0.61 -2.59
CA VAL A 158 8.77 1.26 -3.18
C VAL A 158 8.69 2.77 -3.06
N PHE A 159 7.56 3.39 -3.44
CA PHE A 159 7.39 4.83 -3.28
C PHE A 159 7.40 5.26 -1.81
N SER A 160 6.91 4.41 -0.89
CA SER A 160 7.01 4.68 0.54
C SER A 160 8.47 4.72 1.02
N CYS A 161 9.30 3.77 0.59
CA CYS A 161 10.73 3.74 0.91
C CYS A 161 11.47 4.95 0.35
N LEU A 162 11.25 5.26 -0.94
CA LEU A 162 11.81 6.44 -1.60
C LEU A 162 11.37 7.74 -0.91
N ASN A 163 10.13 7.78 -0.42
CA ASN A 163 9.62 8.91 0.33
C ASN A 163 10.20 9.02 1.75
N SER A 164 10.67 7.93 2.36
CA SER A 164 11.27 7.95 3.70
C SER A 164 12.76 8.30 3.67
N GLU A 165 13.53 7.62 2.83
CA GLU A 165 15.00 7.73 2.82
C GLU A 165 15.52 8.82 1.86
N GLY A 166 14.71 9.19 0.85
CA GLY A 166 15.18 9.99 -0.28
C GLY A 166 16.05 9.15 -1.23
N VAL A 167 16.07 9.48 -2.52
CA VAL A 167 16.95 8.80 -3.48
C VAL A 167 18.41 8.98 -3.04
N PRO A 168 19.26 7.93 -3.08
CA PRO A 168 20.67 8.09 -2.79
C PRO A 168 21.24 9.22 -3.65
N LYS A 169 21.66 10.31 -3.01
CA LYS A 169 22.13 11.54 -3.68
C LYS A 169 23.32 11.29 -4.63
N VAL A 170 23.95 10.11 -4.53
CA VAL A 170 25.03 9.63 -5.40
C VAL A 170 24.55 9.43 -6.85
N TYR A 171 23.32 8.96 -7.09
CA TYR A 171 22.81 8.75 -8.45
C TYR A 171 22.41 10.04 -9.18
N LEU A 172 22.31 11.16 -8.45
CA LEU A 172 22.03 12.48 -9.01
C LEU A 172 23.33 13.29 -9.27
N ARG A 173 24.50 12.79 -8.87
CA ARG A 173 25.79 13.49 -9.06
C ARG A 173 26.28 13.52 -10.51
N HIS A 174 25.73 12.69 -11.39
CA HIS A 174 26.11 12.66 -12.81
C HIS A 174 25.35 13.66 -13.70
N TYR A 175 24.50 14.52 -13.10
CA TYR A 175 23.72 15.54 -13.81
C TYR A 175 23.93 16.96 -13.25
N PHE A 176 25.10 17.24 -12.66
CA PHE A 176 25.55 18.60 -12.33
C PHE A 176 26.67 19.03 -13.25
#